data_AF-A0A0D7AXK1-F1
#
_entry.id   AF-A0A0D7AXK1-F1
#
_cell.length_a   1.000
_cell.length_b   1.000
_cell.length_c   1.000
_cell.angle_alpha   90.00
_cell.angle_beta   90.00
_cell.angle_gamma   90.00
#
_symmetry.space_group_name_H-M   'P 1'
#
loop_
_entity.id
_entity.type
_entity.pdbx_description
1 polymer ?
#
loop_
_entity_poly.entity_id
_entity_poly.type
_entity_poly.pdbx_seq_one_letter_code
_entity_poly.pdbx_strand_id
1 'polypeptide(L)' 'IRQEFRELELLDEICKLHLEGKLPYPMSDSTRYAMIEDYRRYKGKAYVPKSVHSSISWSARDNF' A
#
# COMPACT_ATOMS: atom_id res chain seq x y z
N ILE A 1 3.69 14.60 -5.47
CA ILE A 1 4.10 14.75 -4.05
C ILE A 1 3.22 13.95 -3.08
N ARG A 2 1.96 14.31 -2.74
CA ARG A 2 1.17 13.51 -1.76
C ARG A 2 0.99 12.04 -2.20
N GLN A 3 0.79 11.80 -3.49
CA GLN A 3 0.65 10.45 -4.05
C GLN A 3 1.91 9.59 -3.83
N GLU A 4 3.10 10.11 -4.14
CA GLU A 4 4.36 9.39 -3.93
C GLU A 4 4.58 9.00 -2.47
N PHE A 5 4.25 9.89 -1.52
CA PHE A 5 4.30 9.53 -0.10
C PHE A 5 3.33 8.40 0.26
N ARG A 6 2.11 8.41 -0.27
CA ARG A 6 1.13 7.33 -0.05
C ARG A 6 1.60 6.00 -0.63
N GLU A 7 2.21 6.04 -1.81
CA GLU A 7 2.81 4.87 -2.44
C GLU A 7 3.94 4.29 -1.59
N LEU A 8 4.84 5.13 -1.06
CA LEU A 8 5.92 4.71 -0.18
C LEU A 8 5.39 4.08 1.11
N GLU A 9 4.37 4.66 1.74
CA GLU A 9 3.75 4.08 2.94
C GLU A 9 3.14 2.70 2.68
N LEU A 10 2.49 2.50 1.52
CA LEU A 10 1.96 1.19 1.14
C LEU A 10 3.09 0.17 0.91
N LEU A 11 4.17 0.58 0.25
CA LEU A 11 5.33 -0.29 0.03
C LEU A 11 6.02 -0.67 1.34
N ASP A 12 6.13 0.26 2.29
CA ASP A 12 6.71 -0.02 3.60
C ASP A 12 5.87 -1.08 4.34
N GLU A 13 4.54 -0.94 4.34
CA GLU A 13 3.66 -1.94 4.95
C GLU A 13 3.73 -3.29 4.23
N ILE A 14 3.78 -3.30 2.89
CA ILE A 14 3.99 -4.50 2.09
C ILE A 14 5.31 -5.19 2.48
N CYS A 15 6.42 -4.45 2.52
CA CYS A 15 7.73 -4.97 2.91
C CYS A 15 7.69 -5.55 4.33
N LYS A 16 7.06 -4.85 5.27
CA LYS A 16 6.88 -5.33 6.64
C LYS A 16 6.10 -6.64 6.68
N LEU A 17 4.97 -6.73 6.00
CA LEU A 17 4.15 -7.95 5.94
C LEU A 17 4.90 -9.11 5.27
N HIS A 18 5.72 -8.83 4.26
CA HIS A 18 6.56 -9.82 3.61
C HIS A 18 7.61 -10.38 4.58
N LEU A 19 8.35 -9.51 5.28
CA LEU A 19 9.34 -9.90 6.28
C LEU A 19 8.73 -10.66 7.46
N GLU A 20 7.51 -10.29 7.86
CA GLU A 20 6.75 -11.00 8.90
C GLU A 20 6.11 -12.32 8.40
N GLY A 21 6.21 -12.65 7.10
CA GLY A 21 5.58 -13.84 6.52
C GLY A 21 4.04 -13.79 6.52
N LYS A 22 3.45 -12.60 6.63
CA LYS A 22 1.99 -12.36 6.74
C LYS A 22 1.36 -11.90 5.43
N LEU A 23 2.14 -11.83 4.36
CA LEU A 23 1.61 -11.45 3.06
C LEU A 23 0.82 -12.64 2.49
N PRO A 24 -0.46 -12.43 2.13
CA PRO A 24 -1.37 -13.52 1.74
C PRO A 24 -1.02 -14.18 0.41
N TYR A 25 -0.13 -13.59 -0.38
CA TYR A 25 0.33 -14.12 -1.68
C TYR A 25 1.81 -13.79 -1.88
N PRO A 26 2.54 -14.60 -2.65
CA PRO A 26 3.87 -14.22 -3.12
C PRO A 26 3.74 -13.03 -4.07
N MET A 27 4.44 -11.94 -3.76
CA MET A 27 4.51 -10.77 -4.65
C MET A 27 5.38 -11.17 -5.84
N SER A 28 4.75 -11.49 -6.97
CA SER A 28 5.45 -11.92 -8.18
C SER A 28 5.89 -10.78 -9.08
N ASP A 29 5.35 -9.58 -8.88
CA ASP A 29 5.56 -8.45 -9.79
C ASP A 29 6.76 -7.59 -9.43
N SER A 30 7.52 -7.22 -10.46
CA SER A 30 8.78 -6.46 -10.35
C SER A 30 8.61 -4.96 -10.27
N THR A 31 7.38 -4.44 -10.48
CA THR A 31 7.13 -2.99 -10.52
C THR A 31 6.37 -2.51 -9.29
N ARG A 32 6.77 -1.34 -8.79
CA ARG A 32 6.13 -0.65 -7.67
C ARG A 32 4.62 -0.52 -7.81
N TYR A 33 4.17 -0.14 -9.01
CA TYR A 33 2.76 0.10 -9.29
C TYR A 33 1.94 -1.18 -9.18
N ALA A 34 2.41 -2.28 -9.76
CA ALA A 34 1.74 -3.57 -9.69
C ALA A 34 1.65 -4.09 -8.24
N MET A 35 2.76 -3.98 -7.49
CA MET A 35 2.80 -4.33 -6.06
C MET A 35 1.74 -3.58 -5.24
N ILE A 36 1.63 -2.27 -5.46
CA ILE A 36 0.63 -1.42 -4.80
C ILE A 36 -0.78 -1.77 -5.25
N GLU A 37 -0.99 -1.99 -6.56
CA GLU A 37 -2.31 -2.32 -7.09
C GLU A 37 -2.84 -3.63 -6.51
N ASP A 38 -2.03 -4.69 -6.51
CA ASP A 38 -2.37 -5.98 -5.93
C ASP A 38 -2.67 -5.87 -4.44
N TYR A 39 -1.82 -5.13 -3.72
CA TYR A 39 -2.03 -4.95 -2.29
C TYR A 39 -3.32 -4.19 -2.00
N ARG A 40 -3.65 -3.17 -2.81
CA ARG A 40 -4.91 -2.43 -2.71
C ARG A 40 -6.11 -3.26 -3.15
N ARG A 41 -5.96 -4.22 -4.06
CA ARG A 41 -7.01 -5.20 -4.40
C ARG A 41 -7.29 -6.14 -3.23
N TYR A 42 -6.26 -6.56 -2.51
CA TYR A 42 -6.38 -7.41 -1.32
C TYR A 42 -6.96 -6.68 -0.10
N LYS A 43 -6.38 -5.54 0.31
CA LYS A 43 -6.82 -4.80 1.51
C LYS A 43 -8.06 -3.93 1.29
N GLY A 44 -8.28 -3.49 0.05
CA GLY A 44 -9.30 -2.52 -0.33
C GLY A 44 -8.72 -1.15 -0.66
N LYS A 45 -9.30 -0.49 -1.67
CA LYS A 45 -8.79 0.77 -2.24
C LYS A 45 -8.74 1.95 -1.25
N ALA A 46 -9.57 1.90 -0.21
CA ALA A 46 -9.68 2.91 0.84
C ALA A 46 -8.94 2.53 2.13
N TYR A 47 -8.24 1.38 2.15
CA TYR A 47 -7.43 0.99 3.28
C TYR A 47 -6.28 1.98 3.44
N VAL A 48 -6.07 2.42 4.69
CA VAL A 48 -4.96 3.29 5.09
C VAL A 48 -4.22 2.59 6.22
N PRO A 49 -2.93 2.27 6.05
CA PRO A 49 -2.11 1.71 7.13
C PRO A 49 -2.13 2.63 8.36
N LYS A 50 -2.09 2.05 9.56
CA LYS A 50 -2.10 2.81 10.82
C LYS A 50 -0.87 3.71 11.00
N SER A 51 0.23 3.41 10.31
CA SER A 51 1.47 4.20 10.32
C SER A 51 1.34 5.52 9.54
N VAL A 52 0.36 5.61 8.63
CA VAL A 52 0.22 6.76 7.73
C VAL A 52 -0.17 8.00 8.52
N HIS A 53 0.60 9.06 8.35
CA HIS A 53 0.30 10.35 8.97
C HIS A 53 -1.00 10.96 8.40
N SER A 54 -1.80 11.58 9.27
CA SER A 54 -3.14 12.10 8.92
C SER A 54 -3.14 13.08 7.74
N SER A 55 -2.08 13.90 7.59
CA SER A 55 -1.92 14.87 6.51
C SER A 55 -1.82 14.25 5.11
N ILE A 56 -1.45 12.97 5.01
CA ILE A 56 -1.31 12.23 3.74
C ILE A 56 -2.28 11.05 3.64
N SER A 57 -3.13 10.81 4.63
CA SER A 57 -4.22 9.83 4.56
C SER A 57 -5.14 10.05 3.35
N TRP A 58 -5.89 9.01 2.98
CA TRP A 58 -6.80 9.01 1.84
C TRP A 58 -8.11 8.27 2.15
N SER A 59 -9.08 8.46 1.28
CA SER A 59 -10.42 7.87 1.31
C SER A 59 -10.74 7.21 -0.03
N ALA A 60 -11.87 6.50 -0.10
CA ALA A 60 -12.34 5.87 -1.34
C ALA A 60 -12.59 6.86 -2.50
N ARG A 61 -12.74 8.15 -2.21
CA ARG A 61 -12.98 9.21 -3.20
C ARG A 61 -11.69 9.87 -3.70
N ASP A 62 -10.56 9.60 -3.05
CA ASP A 62 -9.29 10.15 -3.47
C ASP A 62 -8.73 9.35 -4.65
N ASN A 63 -8.29 10.07 -5.68
CA ASN A 63 -7.53 9.46 -6.76
C ASN A 63 -6.16 9.01 -6.23
N PHE A 64 -5.80 7.80 -6.62
CA PHE A 64 -4.59 7.10 -6.23
C PHE A 64 -3.98 6.47 -7.46
#